data_AF-K1SI86-F1
#
_entry.id   AF-K1SI86-F1
#
_cell.length_a   1.000
_cell.length_b   1.000
_cell.length_c   1.000
_cell.angle_alpha   90.00
_cell.angle_beta   90.00
_cell.angle_gamma   90.00
#
_symmetry.space_group_name_H-M   'P 1'
#
loop_
_entity.id
_entity.type
_entity.pdbx_description
1 polymer ?
#
loop_
_entity_poly.entity_id
_entity_poly.type
_entity_poly.pdbx_seq_one_letter_code
_entity_poly.pdbx_strand_id
1 'polypeptide(L)'
;GFAGGNNLGINLAKGKYLFLLNNDVCMVKDAIPLLIKRLLSSDKIAGVSPLIRDYAEPHAIQFAGYTQLSPITLRNRAIGKGKINKDHYPAQKTPYLHGAAMLTEKNNNRQA
;
A
#
# COMPACT_ATOMS: atom_id res chain seq x y z
N GLY A 1 10.65 16.32 7.80
CA GLY A 1 9.86 15.16 8.29
C GLY A 1 9.32 14.35 7.11
N PHE A 2 8.78 13.15 7.35
CA PHE A 2 8.32 12.21 6.31
C PHE A 2 7.41 12.85 5.26
N ALA A 3 6.32 13.51 5.68
CA ALA A 3 5.36 14.13 4.76
C ALA A 3 6.01 15.19 3.85
N GLY A 4 6.89 16.04 4.40
CA GLY A 4 7.60 17.06 3.62
C GLY A 4 8.55 16.46 2.57
N GLY A 5 9.26 15.38 2.92
CA GLY A 5 10.12 14.65 1.99
C GLY A 5 9.33 14.01 0.84
N ASN A 6 8.21 13.35 1.17
CA ASN A 6 7.33 12.76 0.17
C ASN A 6 6.76 13.83 -0.77
N ASN A 7 6.28 14.96 -0.24
CA ASN A 7 5.71 16.05 -1.05
C ASN A 7 6.75 16.64 -2.03
N LEU A 8 7.97 16.87 -1.58
CA LEU A 8 9.05 17.34 -2.44
C LEU A 8 9.35 16.31 -3.54
N GLY A 9 9.45 15.03 -3.19
CA GLY A 9 9.66 13.94 -4.14
C GLY A 9 8.55 13.84 -5.19
N ILE A 10 7.29 13.95 -4.78
CA ILE A 10 6.11 13.91 -5.66
C ILE A 10 6.15 15.06 -6.68
N ASN A 11 6.53 16.26 -6.24
CA ASN A 11 6.64 17.42 -7.12
C ASN A 11 7.73 17.22 -8.19
N LEU A 12 8.85 16.60 -7.82
CA LEU A 12 9.99 16.35 -8.71
C LEU A 12 9.82 15.10 -9.59
N ALA A 13 9.00 14.13 -9.17
CA ALA A 13 8.83 12.86 -9.85
C ALA A 13 8.29 13.05 -11.28
N LYS A 14 8.89 12.38 -12.26
CA LYS A 14 8.47 12.45 -13.68
C LYS A 14 7.69 11.22 -14.16
N GLY A 15 7.61 10.19 -13.32
CA GLY A 15 6.91 8.95 -13.64
C GLY A 15 5.38 9.12 -13.68
N LYS A 16 4.72 8.25 -14.45
CA LYS A 16 3.25 8.14 -14.48
C LYS A 16 2.69 7.65 -13.14
N TYR A 17 3.44 6.80 -12.46
CA TYR A 17 3.10 6.22 -11.16
C TYR A 17 4.03 6.75 -10.08
N LEU A 18 3.48 6.97 -8.89
CA LEU A 18 4.23 7.31 -7.68
C LEU A 18 4.26 6.07 -6.80
N PHE A 19 5.44 5.65 -6.38
CA PHE A 19 5.60 4.60 -5.39
C PHE A 19 6.34 5.17 -4.17
N LEU A 20 5.59 5.37 -3.10
CA LEU A 20 6.14 5.80 -1.81
C LEU A 20 6.52 4.56 -1.02
N LEU A 21 7.81 4.43 -0.73
CA LEU A 21 8.40 3.29 -0.05
C LEU A 21 9.26 3.80 1.10
N ASN A 22 9.08 3.25 2.30
CA ASN A 22 10.00 3.56 3.39
C ASN A 22 11.39 2.98 3.11
N ASN A 23 12.42 3.65 3.63
CA ASN A 23 13.82 3.27 3.43
C ASN A 23 14.22 1.96 4.16
N ASP A 24 13.38 1.45 5.04
CA ASP A 24 13.56 0.21 5.81
C ASP A 24 12.75 -0.97 5.24
N VAL A 25 12.16 -0.84 4.04
CA VAL A 25 11.37 -1.89 3.40
C VAL A 25 12.14 -2.53 2.24
N CYS A 26 12.25 -3.86 2.27
CA CYS A 26 12.79 -4.63 1.16
C CYS A 26 11.68 -4.96 0.14
N MET A 27 11.96 -4.71 -1.14
CA MET A 27 11.06 -5.14 -2.22
C MET A 27 11.30 -6.58 -2.62
N VAL A 28 10.20 -7.29 -2.88
CA VAL A 28 10.24 -8.60 -3.55
C VAL A 28 10.30 -8.38 -5.06
N LYS A 29 10.94 -9.30 -5.78
CA LYS A 29 10.97 -9.32 -7.25
C LYS A 29 9.54 -9.16 -7.81
N ASP A 30 9.41 -8.39 -8.88
CA ASP A 30 8.16 -8.16 -9.62
C ASP A 30 7.04 -7.41 -8.86
N ALA A 31 7.32 -6.88 -7.66
CA ALA A 31 6.32 -6.16 -6.86
C ALA A 31 5.70 -4.97 -7.63
N ILE A 32 6.51 -4.12 -8.26
CA ILE A 32 6.02 -2.92 -8.96
C ILE A 32 5.11 -3.28 -10.16
N PRO A 33 5.50 -4.15 -11.11
CA PRO A 33 4.61 -4.56 -12.20
C PRO A 33 3.26 -5.13 -11.71
N LEU A 34 3.27 -5.93 -10.64
CA LEU A 34 2.05 -6.50 -10.07
C LEU A 34 1.14 -5.43 -9.44
N LEU A 35 1.73 -4.46 -8.75
CA LEU A 35 0.99 -3.33 -8.18
C LEU A 35 0.36 -2.46 -9.27
N ILE A 36 1.10 -2.16 -10.34
CA ILE A 36 0.58 -1.41 -11.49
C ILE A 36 -0.55 -2.20 -12.16
N LYS A 37 -0.38 -3.51 -12.39
CA LYS A 37 -1.43 -4.37 -12.93
C LYS A 37 -2.69 -4.33 -12.07
N ARG A 38 -2.55 -4.36 -10.74
CA ARG A 38 -3.71 -4.25 -9.83
C ARG A 38 -4.34 -2.87 -9.89
N LEU A 39 -3.55 -1.80 -9.86
CA LEU A 39 -4.06 -0.43 -9.95
C LEU A 39 -4.89 -0.23 -11.23
N LEU A 40 -4.42 -0.73 -12.37
CA LEU A 40 -5.10 -0.60 -13.66
C LEU A 40 -6.25 -1.58 -13.87
N SER A 41 -6.45 -2.55 -12.97
CA SER A 41 -7.51 -3.56 -13.13
C SER A 41 -8.94 -3.00 -12.99
N SER A 42 -9.08 -1.78 -12.49
CA SER A 42 -10.37 -1.10 -12.39
C SER A 42 -10.17 0.40 -12.20
N ASP A 43 -10.95 1.22 -12.91
CA ASP A 43 -10.94 2.68 -12.74
C ASP A 43 -11.40 3.16 -11.35
N LYS A 44 -11.97 2.26 -10.54
CA LYS A 44 -12.38 2.53 -9.15
C LYS A 44 -11.23 2.44 -8.15
N ILE A 45 -10.03 2.06 -8.59
CA ILE A 45 -8.85 1.90 -7.72
C ILE A 45 -7.98 3.15 -7.87
N ALA A 46 -7.99 4.00 -6.84
CA ALA A 46 -7.17 5.21 -6.79
C ALA A 46 -5.71 4.95 -6.36
N GLY A 47 -5.46 3.82 -5.71
CA GLY A 47 -4.15 3.45 -5.18
C GLY A 47 -4.13 2.04 -4.62
N VAL A 48 -2.93 1.50 -4.43
CA VAL A 48 -2.71 0.13 -3.95
C VAL A 48 -1.56 0.09 -2.95
N SER A 49 -1.65 -0.81 -1.98
CA SER A 49 -0.52 -1.21 -1.14
C SER A 49 -0.25 -2.70 -1.37
N PRO A 50 1.02 -3.14 -1.35
CA PRO A 50 1.33 -4.55 -1.37
C PRO A 50 0.88 -5.22 -0.07
N LEU A 51 0.77 -6.55 -0.10
CA LEU A 51 0.86 -7.33 1.12
C LEU A 51 2.29 -7.19 1.66
N ILE A 52 2.42 -6.78 2.92
CA ILE A 52 3.71 -6.57 3.57
C ILE A 52 3.94 -7.70 4.57
N ARG A 53 5.15 -8.25 4.55
CA ARG A 53 5.64 -9.27 5.48
C ARG A 53 6.53 -8.64 6.53
N ASP A 54 6.57 -9.25 7.70
CA ASP A 54 7.58 -8.90 8.70
C ASP A 54 8.99 -9.23 8.17
N TYR A 55 9.98 -8.39 8.49
CA TYR A 55 11.36 -8.60 8.06
C TYR A 55 12.08 -9.66 8.90
N ALA A 56 11.85 -9.67 10.21
CA ALA A 56 12.46 -10.63 11.15
C ALA A 56 11.77 -11.99 11.05
N GLU A 57 10.47 -12.00 10.75
CA GLU A 57 9.70 -13.22 10.49
C GLU A 57 9.07 -13.18 9.08
N PRO A 58 9.82 -13.49 8.00
CA PRO A 58 9.35 -13.36 6.61
C PRO A 58 8.09 -14.16 6.28
N HIS A 59 7.76 -15.17 7.09
CA HIS A 59 6.54 -15.94 6.93
C HIS A 59 5.32 -15.20 7.49
N ALA A 60 5.49 -14.33 8.49
CA ALA A 60 4.43 -13.56 9.10
C ALA A 60 4.03 -12.35 8.23
N ILE A 61 2.73 -12.13 8.15
CA ILE A 61 2.14 -10.96 7.50
C ILE A 61 2.18 -9.80 8.50
N GLN A 62 2.67 -8.65 8.05
CA GLN A 62 2.54 -7.38 8.77
C GLN A 62 1.25 -6.65 8.36
N PHE A 63 0.90 -6.70 7.07
CA PHE A 63 -0.26 -6.02 6.51
C PHE A 63 -0.84 -6.73 5.28
N ALA A 64 -2.15 -6.96 5.28
CA ALA A 64 -2.94 -7.41 4.14
C ALA A 64 -4.22 -6.60 3.92
N GLY A 65 -4.27 -5.38 4.48
CA GLY A 65 -5.46 -4.52 4.53
C GLY A 65 -5.77 -4.05 5.95
N TYR A 66 -6.75 -3.17 6.09
CA TYR A 66 -7.24 -2.69 7.38
C TYR A 66 -8.74 -2.97 7.54
N THR A 67 -9.16 -3.18 8.80
CA THR A 67 -10.58 -3.06 9.14
C THR A 67 -11.03 -1.60 9.04
N GLN A 68 -12.34 -1.37 8.94
CA GLN A 68 -12.91 -0.02 9.01
C GLN A 68 -12.45 0.70 10.29
N LEU A 69 -12.27 2.01 10.16
CA LEU A 69 -11.99 2.88 11.30
C LEU A 69 -13.24 2.96 12.19
N SER A 70 -13.06 2.82 13.50
CA SER A 70 -14.10 3.13 14.46
C SER A 70 -14.54 4.60 14.28
N PRO A 71 -15.85 4.91 14.14
CA PRO A 71 -16.31 6.28 13.95
C PRO A 71 -15.94 7.24 15.10
N ILE A 72 -15.77 6.72 16.31
CA ILE A 72 -15.50 7.53 17.51
C ILE A 72 -13.99 7.72 17.71
N THR A 73 -13.23 6.61 17.77
CA THR A 73 -11.80 6.64 18.13
C THR A 73 -10.86 6.72 16.94
N LEU A 74 -11.35 6.55 15.71
CA LEU A 74 -10.55 6.39 14.49
C LEU A 74 -9.47 5.30 14.61
N ARG A 75 -9.72 4.26 15.40
CA ARG A 75 -8.84 3.08 15.51
C ARG A 75 -9.33 1.96 14.62
N ASN A 76 -8.41 1.13 14.15
CA ASN A 76 -8.66 -0.11 13.43
C ASN A 76 -7.57 -1.14 13.71
N ARG A 77 -7.59 -2.26 12.98
CA ARG A 77 -6.56 -3.30 13.03
C ARG A 77 -6.06 -3.65 11.64
N ALA A 78 -4.79 -4.00 11.55
CA ALA A 78 -4.21 -4.60 10.35
C ALA A 78 -4.74 -6.03 10.18
N ILE A 79 -5.26 -6.32 9.00
CA ILE A 79 -5.72 -7.65 8.61
C ILE A 79 -4.50 -8.53 8.36
N GLY A 80 -4.55 -9.77 8.87
CA GLY A 80 -3.50 -10.77 8.68
C GLY A 80 -2.27 -10.61 9.58
N LYS A 81 -2.18 -9.56 10.40
CA LYS A 81 -1.01 -9.33 11.27
C LYS A 81 -0.67 -10.57 12.11
N GLY A 82 0.58 -11.06 11.98
CA GLY A 82 1.11 -12.23 12.69
C GLY A 82 0.66 -13.59 12.13
N LYS A 83 -0.05 -13.62 11.00
CA LYS A 83 -0.49 -14.87 10.33
C LYS A 83 0.51 -15.26 9.23
N ILE A 84 0.65 -16.57 9.00
CA ILE A 84 1.68 -17.12 8.10
C ILE A 84 1.16 -17.43 6.68
N ASN A 85 -0.13 -17.71 6.54
CA ASN A 85 -0.67 -18.21 5.28
C ASN A 85 -1.11 -17.07 4.35
N LYS A 86 -0.31 -16.78 3.31
CA LYS A 86 -0.58 -15.74 2.31
C LYS A 86 -1.77 -16.01 1.41
N ASP A 87 -2.06 -17.27 1.11
CA ASP A 87 -3.07 -17.64 0.12
C ASP A 87 -4.49 -17.28 0.60
N HIS A 88 -4.63 -16.96 1.89
CA HIS A 88 -5.85 -16.49 2.52
C HIS A 88 -6.08 -14.96 2.39
N TYR A 89 -5.18 -14.22 1.74
CA TYR A 89 -5.22 -12.76 1.68
C TYR A 89 -5.16 -12.23 0.24
N PRO A 90 -6.23 -12.42 -0.56
CA PRO A 90 -6.33 -11.80 -1.88
C PRO A 90 -6.42 -10.26 -1.77
N ALA A 91 -6.13 -9.57 -2.87
CA ALA A 91 -6.23 -8.12 -2.92
C ALA A 91 -7.67 -7.65 -2.64
N GLN A 92 -7.83 -6.81 -1.62
CA GLN A 92 -9.14 -6.36 -1.14
C GLN A 92 -9.17 -4.84 -0.94
N LYS A 93 -10.39 -4.28 -0.86
CA LYS A 93 -10.57 -2.87 -0.52
C LYS A 93 -10.13 -2.64 0.93
N THR A 94 -9.41 -1.55 1.17
CA THR A 94 -8.96 -1.11 2.48
C THR A 94 -9.38 0.36 2.67
N PRO A 95 -9.72 0.81 3.89
CA PRO A 95 -10.11 2.20 4.13
C PRO A 95 -9.00 3.22 3.81
N TYR A 96 -7.74 2.82 3.91
CA TYR A 96 -6.58 3.62 3.51
C TYR A 96 -5.37 2.73 3.18
N LEU A 97 -4.39 3.33 2.49
CA LEU A 97 -3.14 2.68 2.07
C LEU A 97 -2.12 2.60 3.22
N HIS A 98 -1.27 1.58 3.21
CA HIS A 98 -0.27 1.38 4.26
C HIS A 98 0.91 2.36 4.09
N GLY A 99 1.32 3.02 5.18
CA GLY A 99 2.37 4.04 5.15
C GLY A 99 3.74 3.56 4.68
N ALA A 100 4.04 2.27 4.88
CA ALA A 100 5.34 1.71 4.51
C ALA A 100 5.54 1.49 2.99
N ALA A 101 4.45 1.27 2.24
CA ALA A 101 4.49 1.04 0.81
C ALA A 101 3.12 1.34 0.17
N MET A 102 3.07 2.29 -0.75
CA MET A 102 1.86 2.62 -1.51
C MET A 102 2.18 3.09 -2.92
N LEU A 103 1.38 2.66 -3.89
CA LEU A 103 1.48 3.02 -5.31
C LEU A 103 0.20 3.70 -5.78
N THR A 104 0.33 4.84 -6.46
CA THR A 104 -0.79 5.60 -7.04
C THR A 104 -0.43 6.12 -8.44
N GLU A 105 -1.41 6.55 -9.22
CA GLU A 105 -1.14 7.42 -10.38
C GLU A 105 -0.71 8.82 -9.90
N LYS A 106 0.21 9.47 -10.61
CA LYS A 106 0.65 10.84 -10.25
C LYS A 106 -0.50 11.85 -10.43
N ASN A 107 -1.17 11.78 -11.56
CA ASN A 107 -2.28 12.66 -11.93
C ASN A 107 -3.57 11.85 -11.81
N ASN A 108 -4.00 11.57 -10.59
CA ASN A 108 -5.21 10.80 -10.35
C ASN A 108 -6.45 11.67 -10.63
N ASN A 109 -6.80 11.80 -11.92
CA ASN A 109 -7.94 12.60 -12.40
C ASN A 109 -9.26 11.81 -12.43
N ARG A 110 -9.30 10.62 -11.83
CA ARG A 110 -10.50 9.76 -11.84
C ARG A 110 -11.38 10.19 -10.66
N GLN A 111 -12.50 10.82 -10.99
CA GLN A 111 -13.45 11.42 -10.04
C GLN A 111 -13.85 10.44 -8.93
N ALA A 112 -13.84 10.93 -7.69
CA ALA A 112 -14.30 10.22 -6.49
C ALA A 112 -15.84 10.19 -6.41
#